data_AF-A0AAV6PJ61-F1
#
_entry.id   AF-A0AAV6PJ61-F1
#
_cell.length_a   1.000
_cell.length_b   1.000
_cell.length_c   1.000
_cell.angle_alpha   90.00
_cell.angle_beta   90.00
_cell.angle_gamma   90.00
#
_symmetry.space_group_name_H-M   'P 1'
#
loop_
_entity.id
_entity.type
_entity.pdbx_description
1 polymer ?
#
loop_
_entity_poly.entity_id
_entity_poly.type
_entity_poly.pdbx_seq_one_letter_code
_entity_poly.pdbx_strand_id
1 'polypeptide(L)'
;MDFEIRPFPKKTTARVAPPRVARDLTRNTTTTNAVVKKAPPLHCSHVCHDCLPPKPVLKNESGTQTLVHVVDTNVDKTYEWNEWELRRKALQLANIRSRATHSTQTHHSHMRRDNATQTWLRRDAVSQSRRHGHSNVPKPHVFLDGLRGQTRSHVVKVDLTRPVDE
;
A
#
# COMPACT_ATOMS: atom_id res chain seq x y z
N MET A 1 15.20 -51.18 -46.80
CA MET A 1 15.56 -49.76 -46.97
C MET A 1 15.62 -49.18 -45.57
N ASP A 2 16.75 -49.41 -44.92
CA ASP A 2 16.93 -49.09 -43.50
C ASP A 2 17.32 -47.62 -43.36
N PHE A 3 16.44 -46.82 -42.75
CA PHE A 3 16.69 -45.41 -42.48
C PHE A 3 17.40 -45.27 -41.13
N GLU A 4 18.72 -45.18 -41.17
CA GLU A 4 19.56 -44.91 -40.00
C GLU A 4 19.49 -43.41 -39.66
N ILE A 5 18.86 -43.07 -38.53
CA ILE A 5 18.76 -41.69 -38.03
C ILE A 5 20.08 -41.31 -37.37
N ARG A 6 20.85 -40.40 -37.99
CA ARG A 6 22.07 -39.83 -37.39
C ARG A 6 21.69 -38.87 -36.25
N PRO A 7 22.31 -38.96 -35.06
CA PRO A 7 22.02 -38.05 -33.96
C PRO A 7 22.66 -36.67 -34.18
N PHE A 8 21.94 -35.62 -33.80
CA PHE A 8 22.40 -34.22 -33.83
C PHE A 8 23.52 -33.94 -32.81
N PRO A 9 24.52 -33.09 -33.14
CA PRO A 9 25.59 -32.74 -32.21
C PRO A 9 25.07 -31.84 -31.08
N LYS A 10 25.36 -32.24 -29.83
CA LYS A 10 25.06 -31.44 -28.62
C LYS A 10 26.00 -30.24 -28.58
N LYS A 11 25.44 -29.02 -28.48
CA LYS A 11 26.23 -27.80 -28.25
C LYS A 11 26.65 -27.73 -26.77
N THR A 12 27.94 -27.85 -26.52
CA THR A 12 28.55 -27.65 -25.19
C THR A 12 28.68 -26.15 -24.92
N THR A 13 27.95 -25.62 -23.94
CA THR A 13 28.08 -24.24 -23.47
C THR A 13 29.20 -24.16 -22.42
N ALA A 14 30.30 -23.49 -22.74
CA ALA A 14 31.37 -23.19 -21.79
C ALA A 14 30.91 -22.10 -20.80
N ARG A 15 31.06 -22.34 -19.50
CA ARG A 15 30.88 -21.32 -18.45
C ARG A 15 32.08 -20.37 -18.44
N VAL A 16 31.85 -19.10 -18.74
CA VAL A 16 32.82 -18.02 -18.52
C VAL A 16 32.75 -17.57 -17.05
N ALA A 17 33.88 -17.57 -16.35
CA ALA A 17 33.97 -17.09 -14.97
C ALA A 17 34.01 -15.55 -14.92
N PRO A 18 33.38 -14.90 -13.92
CA PRO A 18 33.38 -13.44 -13.82
C PRO A 18 34.73 -12.90 -13.29
N PRO A 19 35.13 -11.67 -13.69
CA PRO A 19 36.37 -11.06 -13.22
C PRO A 19 36.28 -10.61 -11.77
N ARG A 20 37.37 -10.80 -11.02
CA ARG A 20 37.55 -10.32 -9.63
C ARG A 20 37.78 -8.80 -9.64
N VAL A 21 36.92 -8.05 -8.96
CA VAL A 21 37.10 -6.61 -8.75
C VAL A 21 37.78 -6.38 -7.39
N ALA A 22 38.92 -5.70 -7.42
CA ALA A 22 39.71 -5.33 -6.24
C ALA A 22 38.97 -4.31 -5.36
N ARG A 23 39.10 -4.48 -4.04
CA ARG A 23 38.61 -3.53 -3.02
C ARG A 23 39.74 -2.55 -2.71
N ASP A 24 39.61 -1.30 -3.16
CA ASP A 24 40.48 -0.22 -2.70
C ASP A 24 39.91 0.42 -1.43
N LEU A 25 40.70 0.34 -0.37
CA LEU A 25 40.51 1.04 0.89
C LEU A 25 41.14 2.43 0.77
N THR A 26 40.33 3.49 0.75
CA THR A 26 40.84 4.86 0.98
C THR A 26 40.12 5.50 2.15
N ARG A 27 40.90 5.76 3.21
CA ARG A 27 40.54 6.57 4.37
C ARG A 27 40.42 8.03 3.94
N ASN A 28 39.35 8.69 4.34
CA ASN A 28 39.19 10.13 4.28
C ASN A 28 39.03 10.72 5.69
N THR A 29 40.13 11.26 6.22
CA THR A 29 40.15 12.18 7.37
C THR A 29 40.17 13.61 6.84
N THR A 30 39.30 14.51 7.32
CA THR A 30 39.48 15.99 7.36
C THR A 30 38.29 16.57 8.14
N THR A 31 38.48 16.91 9.42
CA THR A 31 38.71 18.27 9.95
C THR A 31 37.43 19.07 10.19
N THR A 32 37.04 19.08 11.47
CA THR A 32 36.06 19.97 12.11
C THR A 32 36.58 21.40 12.18
N ASN A 33 35.83 22.36 11.63
CA ASN A 33 35.96 23.77 11.96
C ASN A 33 34.76 24.20 12.80
N ALA A 34 35.00 24.52 14.07
CA ALA A 34 34.00 25.06 15.00
C ALA A 34 33.87 26.57 14.80
N VAL A 35 32.69 27.04 14.40
CA VAL A 35 32.33 28.47 14.39
C VAL A 35 31.56 28.77 15.66
N VAL A 36 32.20 29.48 16.58
CA VAL A 36 31.59 30.09 17.76
C VAL A 36 30.61 31.17 17.30
N LYS A 37 29.31 30.96 17.55
CA LYS A 37 28.29 32.01 17.39
C LYS A 37 27.81 32.47 18.77
N LYS A 38 28.00 33.77 18.97
CA LYS A 38 27.79 34.57 20.19
C LYS A 38 26.30 34.71 20.53
N ALA A 39 25.93 34.65 21.81
CA ALA A 39 24.56 34.81 22.28
C ALA A 39 24.11 36.30 22.25
N PRO A 40 22.84 36.60 21.88
CA PRO A 40 22.27 37.95 21.97
C PRO A 40 21.71 38.27 23.37
N PRO A 41 21.63 39.57 23.75
CA PRO A 41 21.30 40.00 25.11
C PRO A 41 19.81 39.86 25.46
N LEU A 42 19.57 39.64 26.76
CA LEU A 42 18.28 39.41 27.39
C LEU A 42 17.37 40.65 27.31
N HIS A 43 16.17 40.51 26.74
CA HIS A 43 15.12 41.52 26.87
C HIS A 43 14.25 41.24 28.11
N CYS A 44 13.78 42.32 28.73
CA CYS A 44 13.04 42.35 29.99
C CYS A 44 11.74 41.51 29.94
N SER A 45 11.49 40.73 30.99
CA SER A 45 10.54 39.62 31.10
C SER A 45 9.15 40.02 31.62
N HIS A 46 8.57 41.12 31.15
CA HIS A 46 7.16 41.41 31.45
C HIS A 46 6.29 41.08 30.25
N VAL A 47 5.67 39.90 30.27
CA VAL A 47 4.64 39.51 29.29
C VAL A 47 3.28 39.76 29.92
N CYS A 48 2.62 40.84 29.50
CA CYS A 48 1.21 41.10 29.76
C CYS A 48 0.36 39.95 29.17
N HIS A 49 -0.50 39.35 29.97
CA HIS A 49 -1.27 38.15 29.58
C HIS A 49 -2.46 38.42 28.64
N ASP A 50 -2.76 39.68 28.32
CA ASP A 50 -3.97 40.07 27.56
C ASP A 50 -3.75 40.25 26.04
N CYS A 51 -2.63 39.79 25.47
CA CYS A 51 -2.32 39.96 24.05
C CYS A 51 -2.26 38.66 23.23
N LEU A 52 -2.98 37.60 23.60
CA LEU A 52 -3.09 36.40 22.77
C LEU A 52 -4.14 36.61 21.66
N PRO A 53 -3.76 36.61 20.37
CA PRO A 53 -4.71 36.82 19.28
C PRO A 53 -5.71 35.66 19.19
N PRO A 54 -6.97 35.93 18.81
CA PRO A 54 -7.97 34.87 18.65
C PRO A 54 -7.51 33.88 17.58
N LYS A 55 -7.59 32.58 17.91
CA LYS A 55 -7.25 31.51 16.96
C LYS A 55 -8.09 31.69 15.69
N PRO A 56 -7.49 31.65 14.49
CA PRO A 56 -8.23 31.90 13.26
C PRO A 56 -9.29 30.81 13.10
N VAL A 57 -10.55 31.23 12.92
CA VAL A 57 -11.66 30.32 12.62
C VAL A 57 -11.46 29.82 11.19
N LEU A 58 -11.04 28.56 11.06
CA LEU A 58 -10.94 27.88 9.78
C LEU A 58 -12.36 27.57 9.29
N LYS A 59 -12.82 28.32 8.28
CA LYS A 59 -14.06 28.00 7.57
C LYS A 59 -13.81 26.73 6.76
N ASN A 60 -14.42 25.62 7.18
CA ASN A 60 -14.37 24.36 6.44
C ASN A 60 -15.64 24.24 5.58
N GLU A 61 -15.47 23.98 4.29
CA GLU A 61 -16.56 23.71 3.36
C GLU A 61 -16.81 22.19 3.34
N SER A 62 -17.95 21.75 3.87
CA SER A 62 -18.37 20.35 3.83
C SER A 62 -19.39 20.16 2.71
N GLY A 63 -18.96 19.59 1.58
CA GLY A 63 -19.83 19.18 0.49
C GLY A 63 -20.17 17.69 0.59
N THR A 64 -21.45 17.34 0.64
CA THR A 64 -21.90 15.95 0.44
C THR A 64 -22.24 15.75 -1.03
N GLN A 65 -21.54 14.84 -1.69
CA GLN A 65 -21.76 14.52 -3.10
C GLN A 65 -22.98 13.62 -3.25
N THR A 66 -24.02 14.09 -3.92
CA THR A 66 -25.15 13.25 -4.32
C THR A 66 -24.65 12.23 -5.35
N LEU A 67 -24.95 10.95 -5.11
CA LEU A 67 -24.58 9.85 -6.01
C LEU A 67 -25.16 10.13 -7.41
N VAL A 68 -24.27 10.33 -8.39
CA VAL A 68 -24.61 10.74 -9.76
C VAL A 68 -25.33 9.62 -10.53
N HIS A 69 -25.13 8.36 -10.13
CA HIS A 69 -25.79 7.20 -10.72
C HIS A 69 -26.21 6.22 -9.63
N VAL A 70 -27.49 6.31 -9.22
CA VAL A 70 -28.11 5.23 -8.43
C VAL A 70 -28.25 4.05 -9.38
N VAL A 71 -27.48 2.99 -9.15
CA VAL A 71 -27.62 1.74 -9.88
C VAL A 71 -28.81 1.02 -9.27
N ASP A 72 -29.89 0.89 -10.04
CA ASP A 72 -31.07 0.15 -9.60
C ASP A 72 -30.69 -1.30 -9.30
N THR A 73 -30.82 -1.69 -8.05
CA THR A 73 -30.40 -3.02 -7.57
C THR A 73 -31.41 -4.10 -7.93
N ASN A 74 -32.64 -3.73 -8.28
CA ASN A 74 -33.76 -4.64 -8.50
C ASN A 74 -34.43 -4.44 -9.87
N VAL A 75 -33.65 -4.59 -10.95
CA VAL A 75 -34.19 -4.60 -12.32
C VAL A 75 -34.41 -6.05 -12.76
N ASP A 76 -35.67 -6.46 -12.80
CA ASP A 76 -36.06 -7.77 -13.30
C ASP A 76 -35.95 -7.82 -14.83
N LYS A 77 -34.82 -8.35 -15.32
CA LYS A 77 -34.55 -8.51 -16.76
C LYS A 77 -35.53 -9.47 -17.46
N THR A 78 -36.29 -10.25 -16.69
CA THR A 78 -37.24 -11.24 -17.20
C THR A 78 -38.69 -10.81 -17.08
N TYR A 79 -38.93 -9.59 -16.57
CA TYR A 79 -40.27 -9.03 -16.42
C TYR A 79 -40.90 -8.77 -17.79
N GLU A 80 -42.14 -9.23 -17.94
CA GLU A 80 -42.98 -8.96 -19.11
C GLU A 80 -44.29 -8.39 -18.63
N TRP A 81 -44.75 -7.29 -19.23
CA TRP A 81 -46.04 -6.69 -18.89
C TRP A 81 -47.23 -7.41 -19.54
N ASN A 82 -46.97 -8.22 -20.58
CA ASN A 82 -48.01 -8.90 -21.36
C ASN A 82 -48.40 -10.24 -20.71
N GLU A 83 -49.65 -10.34 -20.25
CA GLU A 83 -50.20 -11.54 -19.62
C GLU A 83 -50.15 -12.79 -20.51
N TRP A 84 -50.33 -12.64 -21.83
CA TRP A 84 -50.33 -13.78 -22.75
C TRP A 84 -48.94 -14.38 -22.93
N GLU A 85 -47.89 -13.54 -22.91
CA GLU A 85 -46.52 -14.03 -22.90
C GLU A 85 -46.19 -14.77 -21.60
N LEU A 86 -46.67 -14.25 -20.46
CA LEU A 86 -46.53 -14.93 -19.16
C LEU A 86 -47.21 -16.31 -19.17
N ARG A 87 -48.43 -16.41 -19.70
CA ARG A 87 -49.15 -17.70 -19.85
C ARG A 87 -48.37 -18.67 -20.74
N ARG A 88 -47.83 -18.22 -21.87
CA ARG A 88 -47.04 -19.06 -22.78
C ARG A 88 -45.76 -19.57 -22.11
N LYS A 89 -45.02 -18.70 -21.40
CA LYS A 89 -43.82 -19.06 -20.64
C LYS A 89 -44.14 -20.07 -19.52
N ALA A 90 -45.25 -19.87 -18.80
CA ALA A 90 -45.71 -20.79 -17.76
C ALA A 90 -46.07 -22.18 -18.34
N LEU A 91 -46.79 -22.22 -19.47
CA LEU A 91 -47.10 -23.47 -20.18
C LEU A 91 -45.83 -24.19 -20.65
N GLN A 92 -44.86 -23.46 -21.18
CA GLN A 92 -43.57 -24.01 -21.58
C GLN A 92 -42.81 -24.63 -20.39
N LEU A 93 -42.77 -23.94 -19.26
CA LEU A 93 -42.14 -24.44 -18.03
C LEU A 93 -42.86 -25.67 -17.46
N ALA A 94 -44.20 -25.68 -17.45
CA ALA A 94 -44.99 -26.84 -17.02
C ALA A 94 -44.72 -28.07 -17.92
N ASN A 95 -44.55 -27.83 -19.22
CA ASN A 95 -44.23 -28.86 -20.18
C ASN A 95 -42.80 -29.39 -19.99
N ILE A 96 -41.83 -28.53 -19.70
CA ILE A 96 -40.47 -28.95 -19.33
C ILE A 96 -40.50 -29.75 -18.01
N ARG A 97 -41.26 -29.30 -17.01
CA ARG A 97 -41.36 -29.96 -15.69
C ARG A 97 -41.97 -31.37 -15.76
N SER A 98 -42.90 -31.60 -16.68
CA SER A 98 -43.57 -32.89 -16.85
C SER A 98 -42.82 -33.87 -17.75
N ARG A 99 -41.79 -33.40 -18.48
CA ARG A 99 -40.96 -34.26 -19.33
C ARG A 99 -39.80 -34.83 -18.53
N ALA A 100 -39.64 -36.16 -18.58
CA ALA A 100 -38.41 -36.81 -18.16
C ALA A 100 -37.31 -36.49 -19.18
N THR A 101 -36.20 -35.91 -18.72
CA THR A 101 -35.05 -35.57 -19.57
C THR A 101 -34.43 -36.85 -20.13
N HIS A 102 -34.73 -37.17 -21.39
CA HIS A 102 -33.83 -38.02 -22.16
C HIS A 102 -32.60 -37.18 -22.52
N SER A 103 -31.42 -37.74 -22.26
CA SER A 103 -30.16 -37.15 -22.67
C SER A 103 -30.16 -36.99 -24.20
N THR A 104 -30.38 -35.77 -24.68
CA THR A 104 -30.18 -35.44 -26.09
C THR A 104 -28.87 -34.70 -26.21
N GLN A 105 -27.97 -35.23 -27.02
CA GLN A 105 -26.70 -34.63 -27.31
C GLN A 105 -26.93 -33.29 -28.04
N THR A 106 -26.63 -32.17 -27.38
CA THR A 106 -26.82 -30.82 -27.94
C THR A 106 -25.59 -30.40 -28.75
N HIS A 107 -25.72 -29.47 -29.69
CA HIS A 107 -24.60 -28.90 -30.45
C HIS A 107 -23.48 -28.30 -29.56
N HIS A 108 -23.78 -28.00 -28.28
CA HIS A 108 -22.79 -27.62 -27.26
C HIS A 108 -21.90 -28.77 -26.79
N SER A 109 -22.33 -30.03 -26.87
CA SER A 109 -21.48 -31.17 -26.55
C SER A 109 -20.38 -31.38 -27.60
N HIS A 110 -20.55 -30.87 -28.82
CA HIS A 110 -19.52 -30.87 -29.86
C HIS A 110 -18.39 -29.88 -29.57
N MET A 111 -18.61 -28.91 -28.68
CA MET A 111 -17.61 -27.93 -28.25
C MET A 111 -16.76 -28.40 -27.06
N ARG A 112 -16.85 -29.69 -26.67
CA ARG A 112 -15.86 -30.30 -25.77
C ARG A 112 -14.52 -30.50 -26.52
N ARG A 113 -13.92 -29.40 -26.96
CA ARG A 113 -12.51 -29.39 -27.33
C ARG A 113 -11.70 -29.66 -26.07
N ASP A 114 -10.72 -30.54 -26.19
CA ASP A 114 -9.59 -30.60 -25.27
C ASP A 114 -8.98 -29.22 -25.14
N ASN A 115 -9.23 -28.58 -24.00
CA ASN A 115 -8.58 -27.33 -23.64
C ASN A 115 -7.17 -27.69 -23.21
N ALA A 116 -6.27 -27.93 -24.17
CA ALA A 116 -4.84 -28.03 -23.90
C ALA A 116 -4.37 -26.64 -23.46
N THR A 117 -4.57 -26.33 -22.18
CA THR A 117 -4.10 -25.08 -21.59
C THR A 117 -2.58 -25.15 -21.56
N GLN A 118 -1.94 -24.43 -22.48
CA GLN A 118 -0.49 -24.28 -22.44
C GLN A 118 -0.12 -23.52 -21.17
N THR A 119 0.37 -24.27 -20.18
CA THR A 119 0.75 -23.73 -18.88
C THR A 119 2.14 -23.14 -19.02
N TRP A 120 2.21 -21.82 -19.19
CA TRP A 120 3.45 -21.10 -18.96
C TRP A 120 3.55 -20.86 -17.45
N LEU A 121 4.45 -21.58 -16.78
CA LEU A 121 4.78 -21.28 -15.38
C LEU A 121 5.24 -19.82 -15.31
N ARG A 122 4.55 -19.02 -14.50
CA ARG A 122 4.88 -17.60 -14.33
C ARG A 122 6.29 -17.53 -13.75
N ARG A 123 7.17 -16.76 -14.40
CA ARG A 123 8.55 -16.59 -13.90
C ARG A 123 8.51 -15.92 -12.53
N ASP A 124 9.27 -16.45 -11.58
CA ASP A 124 9.44 -15.80 -10.28
C ASP A 124 10.07 -14.41 -10.48
N ALA A 125 9.30 -13.38 -10.14
CA ALA A 125 9.72 -11.99 -10.18
C ALA A 125 9.89 -11.51 -8.74
N VAL A 126 11.13 -11.28 -8.32
CA VAL A 126 11.43 -10.68 -7.03
C VAL A 126 11.56 -9.18 -7.22
N SER A 127 10.75 -8.40 -6.52
CA SER A 127 10.92 -6.95 -6.41
C SER A 127 11.32 -6.59 -4.98
N GLN A 128 12.26 -5.64 -4.86
CA GLN A 128 12.67 -5.10 -3.57
C GLN A 128 12.06 -3.71 -3.42
N SER A 129 11.40 -3.46 -2.29
CA SER A 129 10.90 -2.14 -1.93
C SER A 129 11.95 -1.37 -1.14
N ARG A 130 11.99 -0.05 -1.30
CA ARG A 130 12.94 0.80 -0.58
C ARG A 130 12.58 0.79 0.91
N ARG A 131 13.50 0.34 1.76
CA ARG A 131 13.36 0.47 3.22
C ARG A 131 13.87 1.82 3.69
N HIS A 132 13.08 2.47 4.51
CA HIS A 132 13.41 3.72 5.16
C HIS A 132 13.87 3.46 6.59
N GLY A 133 15.05 3.95 6.94
CA GLY A 133 15.54 4.01 8.32
C GLY A 133 15.60 5.46 8.76
N HIS A 134 15.20 5.72 10.01
CA HIS A 134 15.39 7.00 10.67
C HIS A 134 16.16 6.78 11.97
N SER A 135 17.18 7.58 12.24
CA SER A 135 17.76 7.68 13.58
C SER A 135 17.10 8.85 14.30
N ASN A 136 16.58 8.60 15.51
CA ASN A 136 16.12 9.67 16.37
C ASN A 136 17.20 9.94 17.41
N VAL A 137 17.54 11.21 17.61
CA VAL A 137 18.45 11.61 18.69
C VAL A 137 17.63 11.69 19.99
N PRO A 138 18.20 11.30 21.15
CA PRO A 138 17.53 11.50 22.43
C PRO A 138 17.12 12.95 22.60
N LYS A 139 15.83 13.19 22.82
CA LYS A 139 15.30 14.54 23.07
C LYS A 139 15.50 14.86 24.54
N PRO A 140 16.17 15.97 24.90
CA PRO A 140 16.28 16.36 26.29
C PRO A 140 14.89 16.73 26.84
N HIS A 141 14.47 16.04 27.89
CA HIS A 141 13.22 16.32 28.59
C HIS A 141 13.58 16.91 29.96
N VAL A 142 13.38 18.22 30.12
CA VAL A 142 13.65 18.92 31.37
C VAL A 142 12.32 19.36 31.97
N PHE A 143 12.04 18.92 33.19
CA PHE A 143 10.92 19.39 33.97
C PHE A 143 11.38 20.51 34.89
N LEU A 144 10.69 21.65 34.85
CA LEU A 144 10.93 22.80 35.70
C LEU A 144 9.69 23.05 36.55
N ASP A 145 9.86 23.00 37.87
CA ASP A 145 8.80 23.30 38.84
C ASP A 145 9.13 24.60 39.61
N GLY A 146 8.10 25.23 40.19
CA GLY A 146 8.24 26.45 40.97
C GLY A 146 8.26 27.76 40.17
N LEU A 147 7.88 27.72 38.88
CA LEU A 147 7.80 28.89 38.01
C LEU A 147 6.43 29.62 38.06
N ARG A 148 5.44 29.08 38.78
CA ARG A 148 4.07 29.62 38.87
C ARG A 148 3.88 30.52 40.10
N GLY A 149 4.56 31.65 40.14
CA GLY A 149 4.16 32.82 40.95
C GLY A 149 4.25 32.68 42.47
N GLN A 150 4.80 31.61 43.03
CA GLN A 150 5.09 31.52 44.46
C GLN A 150 6.33 32.36 44.82
N THR A 151 6.17 33.32 45.73
CA THR A 151 7.21 34.31 46.10
C THR A 151 8.40 33.74 46.86
N ARG A 152 8.33 32.47 47.31
CA ARG A 152 9.38 31.78 48.06
C ARG A 152 9.63 30.33 47.59
N SER A 153 9.18 29.94 46.40
CA SER A 153 9.48 28.60 45.86
C SER A 153 10.85 28.58 45.20
N HIS A 154 11.68 27.58 45.53
CA HIS A 154 12.91 27.32 44.80
C HIS A 154 12.59 26.65 43.46
N VAL A 155 13.27 27.06 42.39
CA VAL A 155 13.13 26.43 41.08
C VAL A 155 13.79 25.06 41.15
N VAL A 156 13.00 24.00 40.96
CA VAL A 156 13.51 22.63 40.91
C VAL A 156 13.61 22.23 39.44
N LYS A 157 14.83 21.96 39.00
CA LYS A 157 15.12 21.42 37.67
C LYS A 157 15.38 19.93 37.80
N VAL A 158 14.59 19.12 37.09
CA VAL A 158 14.76 17.67 37.01
C VAL A 158 14.97 17.27 35.55
N ASP A 159 16.06 16.57 35.28
CA ASP A 159 16.35 16.01 33.96
C ASP A 159 15.71 14.62 33.83
N LEU A 160 14.72 14.51 32.94
CA LEU A 160 13.96 13.30 32.63
C LEU A 160 14.40 12.65 31.30
N THR A 161 15.59 13.03 30.82
CA THR A 161 16.13 12.53 29.55
C THR A 161 16.47 11.05 29.70
N ARG A 162 15.90 10.19 28.85
CA ARG A 162 16.22 8.75 28.86
C ARG A 162 17.68 8.52 28.41
N PRO A 163 18.46 7.66 29.09
CA PRO A 163 19.81 7.32 28.69
C PRO A 163 19.82 6.53 27.37
N VAL A 164 20.94 6.57 26.65
CA VAL A 164 21.06 5.97 25.30
C VAL A 164 21.27 4.45 25.35
N ASP A 165 21.72 3.92 26.48
CA ASP A 165 22.13 2.52 26.65
C ASP A 165 20.99 1.56 27.10
N GLU A 166 19.73 1.91 26.84
CA GLU A 166 18.55 1.04 27.11
C GLU A 166 18.23 0.06 25.97
#